data_AF-Q96WF6-F1
#
_entry.id   AF-Q96WF6-F1
#
_cell.length_a   1.000
_cell.length_b   1.000
_cell.length_c   1.000
_cell.angle_alpha   90.00
_cell.angle_beta   90.00
_cell.angle_gamma   90.00
#
_symmetry.space_group_name_H-M   'P 1'
#
loop_
_entity.id
_entity.type
_entity.pdbx_description
1 polymer ?
#
loop_
_entity_poly.entity_id
_entity_poly.type
_entity_poly.pdbx_seq_one_letter_code
_entity_poly.pdbx_strand_id
1 'polypeptide(L)' 'RLLMQAALDALEDAGYAPDSTPSTQRGSFGTYIGVATGDYVDNLRDDIDVYYSPGTLRSFLAGRISYAFDWSGPSMV' A
#
# COMPACT_ATOMS: atom_id res chain seq x y z
N ARG A 1 -8.75 0.15 1.34
CA ARG A 1 -8.91 0.39 2.80
C ARG A 1 -8.49 -0.83 3.60
N LEU A 2 -9.15 -1.99 3.41
CA LEU A 2 -8.80 -3.24 4.07
C LEU A 2 -7.31 -3.61 3.94
N LEU A 3 -6.74 -3.39 2.77
CA LEU A 3 -5.32 -3.66 2.52
C LEU A 3 -4.38 -2.92 3.50
N MET A 4 -4.63 -1.65 3.82
CA MET A 4 -3.77 -0.90 4.76
C MET A 4 -3.92 -1.40 6.20
N GLN A 5 -5.14 -1.81 6.59
CA GLN A 5 -5.37 -2.35 7.92
C GLN A 5 -4.67 -3.70 8.08
N ALA A 6 -4.85 -4.60 7.11
CA ALA A 6 -4.17 -5.90 7.11
C ALA A 6 -2.64 -5.77 7.08
N ALA A 7 -2.11 -4.77 6.34
CA ALA A 7 -0.68 -4.50 6.33
C ALA A 7 -0.17 -4.00 7.70
N LEU A 8 -0.93 -3.13 8.37
CA LEU A 8 -0.58 -2.66 9.71
C LEU A 8 -0.61 -3.81 10.73
N ASP A 9 -1.71 -4.58 10.76
CA ASP A 9 -1.87 -5.70 11.69
C ASP A 9 -0.73 -6.74 11.50
N ALA A 10 -0.36 -7.03 10.25
CA ALA A 10 0.74 -7.94 9.94
C ALA A 10 2.12 -7.40 10.36
N LEU A 11 2.35 -6.10 10.24
CA LEU A 11 3.60 -5.48 10.70
C LEU A 11 3.69 -5.46 12.23
N GLU A 12 2.58 -5.21 12.93
CA GLU A 12 2.50 -5.26 14.38
C GLU A 12 2.75 -6.67 14.91
N ASP A 13 2.14 -7.70 14.29
CA ASP A 13 2.39 -9.11 14.62
C ASP A 13 3.86 -9.52 14.39
N ALA A 14 4.48 -8.99 13.33
CA ALA A 14 5.90 -9.20 13.06
C ALA A 14 6.85 -8.42 14.01
N GLY A 15 6.31 -7.58 14.90
CA GLY A 15 7.10 -6.72 15.79
C GLY A 15 7.91 -5.66 15.05
N TYR A 16 7.41 -5.18 13.91
CA TYR A 16 8.09 -4.17 13.10
C TYR A 16 8.23 -2.85 13.87
N ALA A 17 9.48 -2.45 14.11
CA ALA A 17 9.84 -1.13 14.60
C ALA A 17 10.70 -0.41 13.53
N PRO A 18 10.28 0.77 13.05
CA PRO A 18 11.06 1.51 12.06
C PRO A 18 12.47 1.80 12.55
N ASP A 19 13.47 1.55 11.70
CA ASP A 19 14.89 1.91 11.93
C ASP A 19 15.54 1.29 13.19
N SER A 20 14.93 0.25 13.77
CA SER A 20 15.44 -0.44 14.97
C SER A 20 16.62 -1.38 14.70
N THR A 21 16.66 -2.00 13.52
CA THR A 21 17.70 -2.95 13.12
C THR A 21 18.14 -2.69 11.67
N PRO A 22 19.30 -3.22 11.23
CA PRO A 22 19.72 -3.10 9.83
C PRO A 22 18.70 -3.70 8.84
N SER A 23 17.92 -4.69 9.27
CA SER A 23 16.86 -5.30 8.45
C SER A 23 15.55 -4.53 8.47
N THR A 24 15.31 -3.64 9.46
CA THR A 24 14.10 -2.79 9.55
C THR A 24 14.27 -1.38 8.95
N GLN A 25 15.40 -1.12 8.28
CA GLN A 25 15.67 0.17 7.63
C GLN A 25 14.67 0.45 6.51
N ARG A 26 14.17 1.67 6.42
CA ARG A 26 13.17 2.08 5.41
C ARG A 26 13.57 1.76 3.96
N GLY A 27 14.86 1.75 3.66
CA GLY A 27 15.39 1.43 2.33
C GLY A 27 15.44 -0.05 1.97
N SER A 28 15.31 -0.96 2.95
CA SER A 28 15.29 -2.41 2.69
C SER A 28 13.88 -2.97 2.52
N PHE A 29 12.82 -2.20 2.74
CA PHE A 29 11.44 -2.65 2.59
C PHE A 29 10.91 -2.36 1.20
N GLY A 30 10.39 -3.41 0.55
CA GLY A 30 9.59 -3.30 -0.66
C GLY A 30 8.16 -3.76 -0.41
N THR A 31 7.22 -3.20 -1.16
CA THR A 31 5.80 -3.60 -1.15
C THR A 31 5.45 -4.27 -2.47
N TYR A 32 4.88 -5.46 -2.39
CA TYR A 32 4.42 -6.22 -3.55
C TYR A 32 2.97 -6.65 -3.31
N ILE A 33 2.05 -6.20 -4.17
CA ILE A 33 0.62 -6.49 -4.05
C ILE A 33 0.17 -7.27 -5.28
N GLY A 34 -0.52 -8.38 -5.09
CA GLY A 34 -1.21 -9.07 -6.19
C GLY A 34 -2.66 -8.59 -6.27
N VAL A 35 -3.08 -8.02 -7.40
CA VAL A 35 -4.49 -7.68 -7.63
C VAL A 35 -4.94 -8.09 -9.04
N ALA A 36 -6.04 -8.83 -9.12
CA ALA A 36 -6.60 -9.28 -10.39
C ALA A 36 -7.77 -8.39 -10.85
N THR A 37 -8.72 -8.16 -9.94
CA THR A 37 -9.98 -7.48 -10.25
C THR A 37 -9.95 -6.00 -9.88
N GLY A 38 -10.84 -5.22 -10.50
CA GLY A 38 -10.92 -3.76 -10.38
C GLY A 38 -12.33 -3.27 -10.09
N ASP A 39 -13.16 -4.09 -9.44
CA ASP A 39 -14.61 -3.92 -9.38
C ASP A 39 -15.03 -2.59 -8.75
N TYR A 40 -14.27 -2.10 -7.77
CA TYR A 40 -14.51 -0.80 -7.15
C TYR A 40 -14.34 0.36 -8.15
N VAL A 41 -13.36 0.25 -9.06
CA VAL A 41 -13.14 1.25 -10.10
C VAL A 41 -14.32 1.25 -11.07
N ASP A 42 -14.79 0.06 -11.47
CA ASP A 42 -15.90 -0.08 -12.40
C ASP A 42 -17.23 0.45 -11.83
N ASN A 43 -17.47 0.24 -10.54
CA ASN A 43 -18.66 0.76 -9.86
C ASN A 43 -18.66 2.29 -9.69
N LEU A 44 -17.49 2.93 -9.71
CA LEU A 44 -17.35 4.38 -9.48
C LEU A 44 -17.23 5.18 -10.78
N ARG A 45 -17.37 4.55 -11.95
CA ARG A 45 -17.13 5.19 -13.27
C ARG A 45 -18.02 6.40 -13.55
N ASP A 46 -19.22 6.41 -13.00
CA ASP A 46 -20.20 7.49 -13.22
C ASP A 46 -20.16 8.58 -12.13
N ASP A 47 -19.34 8.40 -11.08
CA ASP A 47 -19.19 9.34 -9.95
C ASP A 47 -17.71 9.66 -9.71
N ILE A 48 -17.19 10.58 -10.53
CA ILE A 48 -15.78 10.96 -10.54
C ILE A 48 -15.57 12.24 -9.73
N ASP A 49 -14.79 12.12 -8.65
CA ASP A 49 -14.28 13.23 -7.85
C ASP A 49 -12.76 13.40 -7.99
N VAL A 50 -12.19 14.48 -7.44
CA VAL A 50 -10.76 14.83 -7.44
C VAL A 50 -9.90 13.68 -6.87
N TYR A 51 -10.44 12.90 -5.94
CA TYR A 51 -9.74 11.76 -5.33
C TYR A 51 -9.92 10.43 -6.07
N TYR A 52 -10.64 10.41 -7.20
CA TYR A 52 -10.90 9.19 -7.97
C TYR A 52 -9.59 8.49 -8.38
N SER A 53 -8.70 9.20 -9.07
CA SER A 53 -7.41 8.64 -9.53
C SER A 53 -6.54 8.10 -8.40
N PRO A 54 -6.16 8.89 -7.36
CA PRO A 54 -5.36 8.35 -6.27
C PRO A 54 -6.10 7.27 -5.47
N GLY A 55 -7.44 7.25 -5.52
CA GLY A 55 -8.36 6.30 -4.88
C GLY A 55 -8.42 4.92 -5.50
N THR A 56 -8.35 4.85 -6.84
CA THR A 56 -8.74 3.67 -7.62
C THR A 56 -7.60 3.07 -8.44
N LEU A 57 -6.57 3.85 -8.76
CA LEU A 57 -5.44 3.37 -9.55
C LEU A 57 -4.70 2.23 -8.85
N ARG A 58 -4.43 1.16 -9.60
CA ARG A 58 -3.77 -0.05 -9.07
C ARG A 58 -2.43 0.26 -8.44
N SER A 59 -1.60 1.10 -9.05
CA SER A 59 -0.27 1.48 -8.52
C SER A 59 -0.33 2.09 -7.11
N PHE A 60 -1.45 2.73 -6.75
CA PHE A 60 -1.62 3.28 -5.40
C PHE A 60 -1.91 2.22 -4.35
N LEU A 61 -2.23 0.97 -4.70
CA LEU A 61 -2.40 -0.10 -3.72
C LEU A 61 -1.09 -0.38 -2.96
N ALA A 62 0.00 -0.63 -3.69
CA ALA A 62 1.33 -0.75 -3.08
C ALA A 62 1.89 0.62 -2.66
N GLY A 63 1.69 1.66 -3.49
CA GLY A 63 2.24 2.99 -3.24
C GLY A 63 1.73 3.62 -1.95
N ARG A 64 0.47 3.40 -1.55
CA ARG A 64 -0.07 3.90 -0.29
C ARG A 64 0.58 3.28 0.93
N ILE A 65 0.91 1.99 0.87
CA ILE A 65 1.60 1.30 1.97
C ILE A 65 3.02 1.86 2.07
N SER A 66 3.74 1.91 0.94
CA SER A 66 5.09 2.45 0.89
C SER A 66 5.15 3.90 1.39
N TYR A 67 4.16 4.72 1.02
CA TYR A 67 4.04 6.11 1.46
C TYR A 67 3.70 6.22 2.95
N ALA A 68 2.79 5.40 3.48
CA ALA A 68 2.38 5.46 4.87
C ALA A 68 3.51 5.09 5.85
N PHE A 69 4.36 4.13 5.48
CA PHE A 69 5.49 3.68 6.30
C PHE A 69 6.84 4.30 5.89
N ASP A 70 6.82 5.21 4.91
CA ASP A 70 8.01 5.87 4.35
C ASP A 70 9.09 4.87 3.91
N TRP A 71 8.65 3.81 3.23
CA TRP A 71 9.55 2.82 2.62
C TRP A 71 10.02 3.32 1.27
N SER A 72 11.34 3.22 1.03
CA SER A 72 11.96 3.68 -0.21
C SER A 72 12.37 2.55 -1.15
N GLY A 73 12.03 1.30 -0.82
CA GLY A 73 12.26 0.16 -1.70
C GLY A 73 11.20 0.02 -2.80
N PRO A 74 11.24 -1.09 -3.56
CA PRO A 74 10.34 -1.30 -4.69
C PRO A 74 8.88 -1.36 -4.25
N SER A 75 7.99 -0.67 -4.98
CA SER A 75 6.53 -0.72 -4.76
C SER A 75 5.84 -1.15 -6.04
N MET A 76 5.40 -2.41 -6.10
CA MET A 76 4.86 -3.05 -7.30
C MET A 76 3.48 -3.68 -7.05
N VAL A 77 2.63 -3.66 -8.08
CA VAL A 77 1.27 -4.19 -8.09
C VAL A 77 1.06 -5.05 -9.32
#